data_AF-A0A364NQM5-F1
#
_entry.id   AF-A0A364NQM5-F1
#
_cell.length_a   1.000
_cell.length_b   1.000
_cell.length_c   1.000
_cell.angle_alpha   90.00
_cell.angle_beta   90.00
_cell.angle_gamma   90.00
#
_symmetry.space_group_name_H-M   'P 1'
#
loop_
_entity.id
_entity.type
_entity.pdbx_description
1 polymer ?
#
loop_
_entity_poly.entity_id
_entity_poly.type
_entity_poly.pdbx_seq_one_letter_code
_entity_poly.pdbx_strand_id
1 'polypeptide(L)'
;MSKNIANNLSAKTISKVGKVAEVNQHLVQVSALNKIIASKDQQLKTANERLTSLELSLRDSQSYIEQLQEQLEQQLGQLQAANKTQKETAQQLQDRFDEVASLTALIKQQEAQLAQLKKDQTSLKKKAEIQAQEINTLTETSRKQKAAFESQLSQAHAALEQAKKSALTANKGNETEIKAYKKRIAELESSAAKQDKTLAQAAANLLAEQKRVQKLERQLYIQKITYQNPAEDYSKLESLLVNHRALMAKMHKTSGELELIEAHRGVIASSDLFDAKWYLATYQDLAKNPKAAKDPAGHFLLHGGLEGRNPSPKFDSEFYLAQYPDVFESGMNPLLHYLGIGQFENRYASKP
;
A
#
# COMPACT_ATOMS: atom_id res chain seq x y z
N MET A 1 209.05 -4.91 20.24
CA MET A 1 209.10 -6.17 19.46
C MET A 1 208.21 -7.23 20.12
N SER A 2 207.51 -8.02 19.29
CA SER A 2 207.00 -9.39 19.57
C SER A 2 205.67 -9.68 20.29
N LYS A 3 204.68 -8.77 20.33
CA LYS A 3 203.29 -9.17 20.66
C LYS A 3 202.21 -8.73 19.65
N ASN A 4 202.63 -8.23 18.48
CA ASN A 4 201.76 -7.57 17.49
C ASN A 4 201.35 -8.43 16.27
N ILE A 5 201.61 -9.75 16.27
CA ILE A 5 201.29 -10.62 15.11
C ILE A 5 200.45 -11.85 15.48
N ALA A 6 200.52 -12.34 16.73
CA ALA A 6 199.72 -13.50 17.17
C ALA A 6 198.24 -13.18 17.48
N ASN A 7 197.91 -11.94 17.88
CA ASN A 7 196.52 -11.55 18.19
C ASN A 7 195.64 -11.31 16.95
N ASN A 8 196.23 -11.07 15.78
CA ASN A 8 195.47 -10.69 14.57
C ASN A 8 194.96 -11.91 13.78
N LEU A 9 195.57 -13.09 13.98
CA LEU A 9 195.15 -14.35 13.34
C LEU A 9 194.10 -15.13 14.16
N SER A 10 194.02 -14.94 15.48
CA SER A 10 192.94 -15.52 16.30
C SER A 10 191.62 -14.75 16.14
N ALA A 11 191.66 -13.42 16.05
CA ALA A 11 190.48 -12.58 15.91
C ALA A 11 189.69 -12.85 14.61
N LYS A 12 190.38 -13.13 13.50
CA LYS A 12 189.75 -13.41 12.19
C LYS A 12 189.09 -14.79 12.13
N THR A 13 189.66 -15.78 12.84
CA THR A 13 189.10 -17.13 12.95
C THR A 13 187.94 -17.16 13.93
N ILE A 14 188.04 -16.46 15.07
CA ILE A 14 186.94 -16.27 16.03
C ILE A 14 185.76 -15.51 15.40
N SER A 15 186.02 -14.52 14.54
CA SER A 15 184.97 -13.79 13.80
C SER A 15 184.24 -14.66 12.75
N LYS A 16 184.96 -15.57 12.06
CA LYS A 16 184.34 -16.53 11.14
C LYS A 16 183.50 -17.59 11.86
N VAL A 17 183.99 -18.10 13.00
CA VAL A 17 183.24 -19.05 13.85
C VAL A 17 182.02 -18.39 14.47
N GLY A 18 182.11 -17.12 14.90
CA GLY A 18 180.96 -16.35 15.39
C GLY A 18 179.88 -16.14 14.32
N LYS A 19 180.26 -15.81 13.09
CA LYS A 19 179.31 -15.71 11.95
C LYS A 19 178.65 -17.04 11.59
N VAL A 20 179.36 -18.16 11.69
CA VAL A 20 178.78 -19.50 11.45
C VAL A 20 177.85 -19.93 12.58
N ALA A 21 178.16 -19.60 13.83
CA ALA A 21 177.27 -19.83 14.96
C ALA A 21 175.96 -19.01 14.86
N GLU A 22 176.07 -17.75 14.43
CA GLU A 22 174.93 -16.86 14.17
C GLU A 22 174.05 -17.37 13.01
N VAL A 23 174.66 -17.83 11.91
CA VAL A 23 173.95 -18.49 10.80
C VAL A 23 173.25 -19.78 11.24
N ASN A 24 173.91 -20.61 12.06
CA ASN A 24 173.29 -21.83 12.59
C ASN A 24 172.13 -21.52 13.55
N GLN A 25 172.24 -20.47 14.37
CA GLN A 25 171.16 -20.00 15.24
C GLN A 25 169.97 -19.49 14.41
N HIS A 26 170.23 -18.74 13.34
CA HIS A 26 169.20 -18.30 12.40
C HIS A 26 168.55 -19.49 11.67
N LEU A 27 169.32 -20.51 11.29
CA LEU A 27 168.80 -21.72 10.65
C LEU A 27 167.87 -22.51 11.57
N VAL A 28 168.22 -22.61 12.87
CA VAL A 28 167.36 -23.20 13.90
C VAL A 28 166.08 -22.39 14.06
N GLN A 29 166.15 -21.07 14.12
CA GLN A 29 164.98 -20.18 14.19
C GLN A 29 164.08 -20.32 12.95
N VAL A 30 164.65 -20.35 11.74
CA VAL A 30 163.89 -20.57 10.49
C VAL A 30 163.22 -21.94 10.50
N SER A 31 163.91 -22.99 10.98
CA SER A 31 163.32 -24.33 11.10
C SER A 31 162.14 -24.37 12.10
N ALA A 32 162.23 -23.62 13.21
CA ALA A 32 161.17 -23.51 14.20
C ALA A 32 159.98 -22.72 13.66
N LEU A 33 160.23 -21.59 12.97
CA LEU A 33 159.21 -20.80 12.30
C LEU A 33 158.51 -21.61 11.20
N ASN A 34 159.24 -22.39 10.41
CA ASN A 34 158.64 -23.27 9.39
C ASN A 34 157.72 -24.35 9.99
N LYS A 35 158.08 -24.91 11.16
CA LYS A 35 157.19 -25.83 11.89
C LYS A 35 155.92 -25.13 12.40
N ILE A 36 156.05 -23.89 12.88
CA ILE A 36 154.90 -23.08 13.31
C ILE A 36 154.00 -22.75 12.13
N ILE A 37 154.57 -22.35 10.99
CA ILE A 37 153.83 -22.06 9.74
C ILE A 37 153.07 -23.31 9.29
N ALA A 38 153.74 -24.47 9.18
CA ALA A 38 153.07 -25.71 8.78
C ALA A 38 151.94 -26.12 9.75
N SER A 39 152.13 -25.91 11.06
CA SER A 39 151.08 -26.14 12.05
C SER A 39 149.91 -25.17 11.89
N LYS A 40 150.18 -23.90 11.62
CA LYS A 40 149.16 -22.87 11.36
C LYS A 40 148.41 -23.12 10.06
N ASP A 41 149.09 -23.55 9.01
CA ASP A 41 148.48 -23.92 7.73
C ASP A 41 147.54 -25.13 7.90
N GLN A 42 147.95 -26.13 8.68
CA GLN A 42 147.08 -27.26 8.98
C GLN A 42 145.86 -26.85 9.82
N GLN A 43 146.05 -25.98 10.83
CA GLN A 43 144.93 -25.41 11.61
C GLN A 43 143.97 -24.62 10.72
N LEU A 44 144.50 -23.81 9.80
CA LEU A 44 143.72 -23.03 8.84
C LEU A 44 142.96 -23.93 7.87
N LYS A 45 143.58 -25.00 7.39
CA LYS A 45 142.92 -26.01 6.56
C LYS A 45 141.75 -26.67 7.28
N THR A 46 141.95 -27.17 8.50
CA THR A 46 140.88 -27.77 9.30
C THR A 46 139.79 -26.76 9.66
N ALA A 47 140.15 -25.50 9.94
CA ALA A 47 139.18 -24.44 10.18
C ALA A 47 138.34 -24.14 8.93
N ASN A 48 138.96 -24.10 7.74
CA ASN A 48 138.27 -23.91 6.47
C ASN A 48 137.33 -25.09 6.14
N GLU A 49 137.77 -26.33 6.35
CA GLU A 49 136.91 -27.52 6.17
C GLU A 49 135.69 -27.47 7.09
N ARG A 50 135.88 -27.06 8.36
CA ARG A 50 134.77 -26.85 9.31
C ARG A 50 133.84 -25.73 8.85
N LEU A 51 134.40 -24.61 8.39
CA LEU A 51 133.62 -23.47 7.88
C LEU A 51 132.73 -23.92 6.70
N THR A 52 133.29 -24.62 5.72
CA THR A 52 132.53 -25.16 4.59
C THR A 52 131.40 -26.09 5.05
N SER A 53 131.66 -26.96 6.03
CA SER A 53 130.61 -27.85 6.56
C SER A 53 129.48 -27.10 7.26
N LEU A 54 129.82 -26.02 7.99
CA LEU A 54 128.84 -25.16 8.66
C LEU A 54 128.05 -24.33 7.65
N GLU A 55 128.69 -23.85 6.58
CA GLU A 55 128.02 -23.12 5.48
C GLU A 55 127.00 -24.00 4.76
N LEU A 56 127.35 -25.28 4.50
CA LEU A 56 126.41 -26.25 3.93
C LEU A 56 125.25 -26.53 4.87
N SER A 57 125.53 -26.80 6.15
CA SER A 57 124.47 -27.03 7.15
C SER A 57 123.56 -25.82 7.35
N LEU A 58 124.11 -24.60 7.26
CA LEU A 58 123.34 -23.36 7.33
C LEU A 58 122.42 -23.23 6.11
N ARG A 59 122.94 -23.52 4.91
CA ARG A 59 122.16 -23.50 3.67
C ARG A 59 121.01 -24.51 3.70
N ASP A 60 121.26 -25.72 4.18
CA ASP A 60 120.23 -26.76 4.32
C ASP A 60 119.16 -26.33 5.34
N SER A 61 119.58 -25.73 6.46
CA SER A 61 118.66 -25.20 7.47
C SER A 61 117.82 -24.05 6.92
N GLN A 62 118.40 -23.16 6.11
CA GLN A 62 117.69 -22.07 5.46
C GLN A 62 116.64 -22.61 4.48
N SER A 63 116.99 -23.58 3.63
CA SER A 63 116.04 -24.21 2.71
C SER A 63 114.91 -24.92 3.45
N TYR A 64 115.19 -25.58 4.58
CA TYR A 64 114.17 -26.19 5.42
C TYR A 64 113.23 -25.16 6.05
N ILE A 65 113.76 -24.02 6.51
CA ILE A 65 112.94 -22.90 7.04
C ILE A 65 112.04 -22.34 5.95
N GLU A 66 112.53 -22.13 4.73
CA GLU A 66 111.73 -21.66 3.59
C GLU A 66 110.56 -22.63 3.28
N GLN A 67 110.82 -23.93 3.27
CA GLN A 67 109.78 -24.94 3.08
C GLN A 67 108.72 -24.90 4.19
N LEU A 68 109.14 -24.75 5.45
CA LEU A 68 108.20 -24.62 6.57
C LEU A 68 107.38 -23.33 6.49
N GLN A 69 107.98 -22.22 6.04
CA GLN A 69 107.26 -20.96 5.83
C GLN A 69 106.19 -21.10 4.74
N GLU A 70 106.53 -21.73 3.61
CA GLU A 70 105.56 -21.98 2.54
C GLU A 70 104.41 -22.88 3.01
N GLN A 71 104.70 -23.95 3.75
CA GLN A 71 103.66 -24.82 4.33
C GLN A 71 102.76 -24.06 5.31
N LEU A 72 103.33 -23.18 6.15
CA LEU A 72 102.57 -22.38 7.10
C LEU A 72 101.67 -21.37 6.38
N GLU A 73 102.16 -20.72 5.32
CA GLU A 73 101.36 -19.80 4.50
C GLU A 73 100.20 -20.52 3.82
N GLN A 74 100.43 -21.71 3.27
CA GLN A 74 99.37 -22.53 2.69
C GLN A 74 98.30 -22.91 3.73
N GLN A 75 98.71 -23.36 4.93
CA GLN A 75 97.76 -23.68 6.01
C GLN A 75 96.99 -22.46 6.48
N LEU A 76 97.64 -21.30 6.61
CA LEU A 76 97.00 -20.05 6.98
C LEU A 76 95.95 -19.64 5.93
N GLY A 77 96.28 -19.77 4.65
CA GLY A 77 95.34 -19.51 3.55
C GLY A 77 94.11 -20.43 3.61
N GLN A 78 94.32 -21.72 3.85
CA GLN A 78 93.23 -22.69 4.02
C GLN A 78 92.34 -22.36 5.23
N LEU A 79 92.92 -22.01 6.37
CA LEU A 79 92.19 -21.61 7.58
C LEU A 79 91.39 -20.32 7.37
N GLN A 80 91.96 -19.33 6.68
CA GLN A 80 91.26 -18.09 6.35
C GLN A 80 90.07 -18.34 5.42
N ALA A 81 90.25 -19.18 4.39
CA ALA A 81 89.18 -19.59 3.50
C ALA A 81 88.07 -20.34 4.26
N ALA A 82 88.43 -21.31 5.11
CA ALA A 82 87.49 -22.06 5.93
C ALA A 82 86.71 -21.15 6.89
N ASN A 83 87.37 -20.20 7.55
CA ASN A 83 86.72 -19.22 8.44
C ASN A 83 85.77 -18.30 7.67
N LYS A 84 86.14 -17.88 6.45
CA LYS A 84 85.25 -17.10 5.57
C LYS A 84 83.99 -17.90 5.24
N THR A 85 84.14 -19.14 4.77
CA THR A 85 83.00 -20.03 4.46
C THR A 85 82.15 -20.31 5.69
N GLN A 86 82.75 -20.47 6.88
CA GLN A 86 82.03 -20.66 8.13
C GLN A 86 81.17 -19.43 8.47
N LYS A 87 81.70 -18.22 8.32
CA LYS A 87 80.95 -16.98 8.55
C LYS A 87 79.79 -16.82 7.57
N GLU A 88 80.02 -17.11 6.30
CA GLU A 88 78.97 -17.07 5.26
C GLU A 88 77.86 -18.09 5.56
N THR A 89 78.23 -19.32 5.92
CA THR A 89 77.27 -20.37 6.32
C THR A 89 76.49 -19.96 7.57
N ALA A 90 77.14 -19.37 8.57
CA ALA A 90 76.49 -18.90 9.79
C ALA A 90 75.46 -17.79 9.50
N GLN A 91 75.79 -16.86 8.59
CA GLN A 91 74.85 -15.83 8.16
C GLN A 91 73.65 -16.42 7.42
N GLN A 92 73.89 -17.34 6.47
CA GLN A 92 72.81 -18.01 5.75
C GLN A 92 71.89 -18.77 6.70
N LEU A 93 72.45 -19.43 7.73
CA LEU A 93 71.67 -20.12 8.74
C LEU A 93 70.82 -19.16 9.57
N GLN A 94 71.37 -17.99 9.92
CA GLN A 94 70.63 -16.94 10.60
C GLN A 94 69.45 -16.44 9.76
N ASP A 95 69.68 -16.16 8.47
CA ASP A 95 68.63 -15.70 7.55
C ASP A 95 67.50 -16.74 7.41
N ARG A 96 67.86 -18.04 7.40
CA ARG A 96 66.89 -19.16 7.41
C ARG A 96 66.11 -19.23 8.72
N PHE A 97 66.73 -18.99 9.87
CA PHE A 97 66.02 -18.94 11.16
C PHE A 97 65.02 -17.78 11.21
N ASP A 98 65.39 -16.62 10.69
CA ASP A 98 64.51 -15.45 10.64
C ASP A 98 63.32 -15.68 9.70
N GLU A 99 63.53 -16.37 8.57
CA GLU A 99 62.45 -16.78 7.68
C GLU A 99 61.51 -17.79 8.36
N VAL A 100 62.05 -18.82 9.04
CA VAL A 100 61.25 -19.81 9.78
C VAL A 100 60.43 -19.14 10.89
N ALA A 101 61.00 -18.17 11.61
CA ALA A 101 60.28 -17.41 12.63
C ALA A 101 59.13 -16.61 12.02
N SER A 102 59.36 -15.97 10.88
CA SER A 102 58.34 -15.21 10.14
C SER A 102 57.21 -16.11 9.62
N LEU A 103 57.54 -17.25 9.04
CA LEU A 103 56.56 -18.23 8.57
C LEU A 103 55.77 -18.83 9.73
N THR A 104 56.40 -19.10 10.86
CA THR A 104 55.73 -19.60 12.08
C THR A 104 54.71 -18.58 12.60
N ALA A 105 55.06 -17.29 12.59
CA ALA A 105 54.12 -16.22 12.97
C ALA A 105 52.93 -16.14 12.02
N LEU A 106 53.16 -16.26 10.71
CA LEU A 106 52.10 -16.27 9.69
C LEU A 106 51.16 -17.46 9.85
N ILE A 107 51.70 -18.67 10.09
CA ILE A 107 50.89 -19.87 10.35
C ILE A 107 50.02 -19.66 11.58
N LYS A 108 50.58 -19.16 12.69
CA LYS A 108 49.82 -18.87 13.91
C LYS A 108 48.69 -17.86 13.67
N GLN A 109 48.94 -16.83 12.85
CA GLN A 109 47.92 -15.87 12.45
C GLN A 109 46.80 -16.53 11.63
N GLN A 110 47.15 -17.38 10.66
CA GLN A 110 46.17 -18.11 9.83
C GLN A 110 45.34 -19.10 10.66
N GLU A 111 45.96 -19.80 11.61
CA GLU A 111 45.24 -20.69 12.54
C GLU A 111 44.23 -19.93 13.38
N ALA A 112 44.58 -18.75 13.89
CA ALA A 112 43.65 -17.89 14.63
C ALA A 112 42.48 -17.41 13.75
N GLN A 113 42.74 -17.02 12.50
CA GLN A 113 41.68 -16.65 11.54
C GLN A 113 40.76 -17.83 11.25
N LEU A 114 41.31 -19.03 11.05
CA LEU A 114 40.54 -20.24 10.77
C LEU A 114 39.69 -20.66 11.97
N ALA A 115 40.20 -20.51 13.20
CA ALA A 115 39.43 -20.74 14.42
C ALA A 115 38.23 -19.78 14.53
N GLN A 116 38.45 -18.50 14.20
CA GLN A 116 37.38 -17.50 14.19
C GLN A 116 36.32 -17.81 13.12
N LEU A 117 36.74 -18.14 11.89
CA LEU A 117 35.82 -18.53 10.81
C LEU A 117 34.97 -19.76 11.17
N LYS A 118 35.55 -20.76 11.84
CA LYS A 118 34.80 -21.93 12.35
C LYS A 118 33.75 -21.55 13.38
N LYS A 119 34.08 -20.61 14.28
CA LYS A 119 33.13 -20.09 15.28
C LYS A 119 31.98 -19.35 14.60
N ASP A 120 32.28 -18.51 13.62
CA ASP A 120 31.28 -17.75 12.86
C ASP A 120 30.38 -18.68 12.03
N GLN A 121 30.96 -19.68 11.35
CA GLN A 121 30.21 -20.72 10.64
C GLN A 121 29.23 -21.45 11.57
N THR A 122 29.68 -21.78 12.79
CA THR A 122 28.83 -22.46 13.78
C THR A 122 27.67 -21.55 14.24
N SER A 123 27.93 -20.26 14.45
CA SER A 123 26.89 -19.28 14.80
C SER A 123 25.87 -19.11 13.66
N LEU A 124 26.35 -18.99 12.41
CA LEU A 124 25.51 -18.88 11.23
C LEU A 124 24.64 -20.12 11.01
N LYS A 125 25.20 -21.32 11.21
CA LYS A 125 24.44 -22.57 11.13
C LYS A 125 23.30 -22.61 12.14
N LYS A 126 23.55 -22.23 13.40
CA LYS A 126 22.50 -22.14 14.43
C LYS A 126 21.42 -21.13 14.06
N LYS A 127 21.80 -19.95 13.53
CA LYS A 127 20.84 -18.94 13.07
C LYS A 127 19.97 -19.49 11.92
N ALA A 128 20.58 -20.18 10.95
CA ALA A 128 19.87 -20.78 9.84
C ALA A 128 18.89 -21.89 10.31
N GLU A 129 19.29 -22.70 11.29
CA GLU A 129 18.42 -23.73 11.89
C GLU A 129 17.19 -23.10 12.59
N ILE A 130 17.40 -22.02 13.36
CA ILE A 130 16.31 -21.28 14.00
C ILE A 130 15.36 -20.69 12.95
N GLN A 131 15.90 -20.03 11.93
CA GLN A 131 15.09 -19.46 10.84
C GLN A 131 14.30 -20.52 10.08
N ALA A 132 14.89 -21.70 9.83
CA ALA A 132 14.18 -22.80 9.20
C ALA A 132 13.01 -23.31 10.05
N GLN A 133 13.18 -23.37 11.38
CA GLN A 133 12.10 -23.73 12.30
C GLN A 133 10.98 -22.68 12.30
N GLU A 134 11.31 -21.39 12.30
CA GLU A 134 10.33 -20.29 12.19
C GLU A 134 9.55 -20.36 10.87
N ILE A 135 10.23 -20.59 9.74
CA ILE A 135 9.58 -20.75 8.43
C ILE A 135 8.61 -21.94 8.43
N ASN A 136 9.00 -23.07 9.02
CA ASN A 136 8.14 -24.24 9.10
C ASN A 136 6.88 -23.96 9.94
N THR A 137 7.02 -23.34 11.11
CA THR A 137 5.86 -23.01 11.97
C THR A 137 4.91 -22.00 11.32
N LEU A 138 5.44 -20.98 10.65
CA LEU A 138 4.65 -20.03 9.87
C LEU A 138 3.94 -20.69 8.70
N THR A 139 4.60 -21.62 8.01
CA THR A 139 4.03 -22.37 6.88
C THR A 139 2.88 -23.27 7.34
N GLU A 140 3.04 -24.01 8.44
CA GLU A 140 1.99 -24.84 9.01
C GLU A 140 0.79 -24.01 9.48
N THR A 141 1.05 -22.87 10.11
CA THR A 141 0.00 -21.95 10.58
C THR A 141 -0.80 -21.39 9.41
N SER A 142 -0.10 -20.93 8.37
CA SER A 142 -0.73 -20.43 7.13
C SER A 142 -1.54 -21.51 6.43
N ARG A 143 -1.04 -22.76 6.40
CA ARG A 143 -1.77 -23.91 5.85
C ARG A 143 -3.06 -24.20 6.63
N LYS A 144 -3.01 -24.19 7.97
CA LYS A 144 -4.19 -24.39 8.82
C LYS A 144 -5.22 -23.27 8.61
N GLN A 145 -4.78 -22.02 8.57
CA GLN A 145 -5.65 -20.86 8.30
C GLN A 145 -6.29 -20.96 6.92
N LYS A 146 -5.53 -21.29 5.87
CA LYS A 146 -6.05 -21.50 4.52
C LYS A 146 -7.13 -22.58 4.50
N ALA A 147 -6.88 -23.74 5.10
CA ALA A 147 -7.86 -24.82 5.17
C ALA A 147 -9.14 -24.42 5.94
N ALA A 148 -9.01 -23.64 7.01
CA ALA A 148 -10.14 -23.10 7.75
C ALA A 148 -10.98 -22.14 6.89
N PHE A 149 -10.34 -21.23 6.15
CA PHE A 149 -11.03 -20.32 5.24
C PHE A 149 -11.71 -21.06 4.08
N GLU A 150 -11.05 -22.06 3.49
CA GLU A 150 -11.65 -22.88 2.42
C GLU A 150 -12.89 -23.63 2.93
N SER A 151 -12.85 -24.16 4.15
CA SER A 151 -14.00 -24.79 4.79
C SER A 151 -15.15 -23.81 5.04
N GLN A 152 -14.85 -22.62 5.58
CA GLN A 152 -15.85 -21.56 5.79
C GLN A 152 -16.48 -21.09 4.47
N LEU A 153 -15.68 -20.92 3.42
CA LEU A 153 -16.15 -20.53 2.09
C LEU A 153 -17.11 -21.60 1.52
N SER A 154 -16.76 -22.87 1.64
CA SER A 154 -17.60 -23.99 1.21
C SER A 154 -18.95 -24.01 1.96
N GLN A 155 -18.92 -23.83 3.28
CA GLN A 155 -20.13 -23.76 4.10
C GLN A 155 -21.02 -22.56 3.73
N ALA A 156 -20.42 -21.39 3.52
CA ALA A 156 -21.14 -20.19 3.10
C ALA A 156 -21.80 -20.37 1.73
N HIS A 157 -21.09 -20.99 0.78
CA HIS A 157 -21.67 -21.33 -0.53
C HIS A 157 -22.84 -22.31 -0.42
N ALA A 158 -22.70 -23.37 0.38
CA ALA A 158 -23.79 -24.33 0.59
C ALA A 158 -25.02 -23.67 1.22
N ALA A 159 -24.83 -22.80 2.23
CA ALA A 159 -25.90 -22.04 2.86
C ALA A 159 -26.59 -21.08 1.88
N LEU A 160 -25.82 -20.40 1.02
CA LEU A 160 -26.35 -19.51 -0.01
C LEU A 160 -27.23 -20.27 -1.02
N GLU A 161 -26.75 -21.42 -1.51
CA GLU A 161 -27.52 -22.24 -2.45
C GLU A 161 -28.80 -22.80 -1.83
N GLN A 162 -28.75 -23.20 -0.56
CA GLN A 162 -29.94 -23.61 0.18
C GLN A 162 -30.93 -22.45 0.33
N ALA A 163 -30.47 -21.26 0.73
CA ALA A 163 -31.30 -20.07 0.87
C ALA A 163 -31.96 -19.68 -0.45
N LYS A 164 -31.20 -19.73 -1.55
CA LYS A 164 -31.70 -19.46 -2.91
C LYS A 164 -32.80 -20.45 -3.32
N LYS A 165 -32.61 -21.74 -3.05
CA LYS A 165 -33.62 -22.77 -3.34
C LYS A 165 -34.90 -22.53 -2.54
N SER A 166 -34.77 -22.24 -1.24
CA SER A 166 -35.91 -21.93 -0.36
C SER A 166 -36.68 -20.68 -0.82
N ALA A 167 -35.96 -19.62 -1.20
CA ALA A 167 -36.55 -18.40 -1.73
C ALA A 167 -37.30 -18.65 -3.05
N LEU A 168 -36.74 -19.46 -3.96
CA LEU A 168 -37.41 -19.83 -5.21
C LEU A 168 -38.69 -20.61 -4.96
N THR A 169 -38.69 -21.55 -4.00
CA THR A 169 -39.90 -22.30 -3.64
C THR A 169 -40.96 -21.41 -3.01
N ALA A 170 -40.57 -20.49 -2.13
CA ALA A 170 -41.50 -19.53 -1.52
C ALA A 170 -42.12 -18.62 -2.59
N ASN A 171 -41.32 -18.13 -3.55
CA ASN A 171 -41.83 -17.27 -4.61
C ASN A 171 -42.85 -17.99 -5.52
N LYS A 172 -42.60 -19.27 -5.84
CA LYS A 172 -43.58 -20.10 -6.58
C LYS A 172 -44.89 -20.30 -5.79
N GLY A 173 -44.79 -20.47 -4.46
CA GLY A 173 -45.95 -20.54 -3.58
C GLY A 173 -46.78 -19.25 -3.64
N ASN A 174 -46.11 -18.11 -3.44
CA ASN A 174 -46.72 -16.79 -3.51
C ASN A 174 -47.37 -16.51 -4.87
N GLU A 175 -46.72 -16.87 -5.99
CA GLU A 175 -47.32 -16.73 -7.33
C GLU A 175 -48.62 -17.54 -7.48
N THR A 176 -48.68 -18.73 -6.86
CA THR A 176 -49.86 -19.58 -6.89
C THR A 176 -50.99 -18.98 -6.06
N GLU A 177 -50.68 -18.48 -4.87
CA GLU A 177 -51.63 -17.76 -4.02
C GLU A 177 -52.17 -16.49 -4.68
N ILE A 178 -51.30 -15.68 -5.28
CA ILE A 178 -51.69 -14.47 -6.02
C ILE A 178 -52.66 -14.83 -7.16
N LYS A 179 -52.42 -15.92 -7.90
CA LYS A 179 -53.36 -16.39 -8.93
C LYS A 179 -54.71 -16.79 -8.34
N ALA A 180 -54.71 -17.50 -7.20
CA ALA A 180 -55.94 -17.89 -6.52
C ALA A 180 -56.73 -16.67 -6.02
N TYR A 181 -56.06 -15.70 -5.41
CA TYR A 181 -56.68 -14.45 -4.97
C TYR A 181 -57.24 -13.64 -6.14
N LYS A 182 -56.51 -13.51 -7.26
CA LYS A 182 -57.03 -12.85 -8.47
C LYS A 182 -58.30 -13.50 -8.99
N LYS A 183 -58.34 -14.84 -9.04
CA LYS A 183 -59.55 -15.57 -9.45
C LYS A 183 -60.71 -15.28 -8.49
N ARG A 184 -60.46 -15.29 -7.19
CA ARG A 184 -61.50 -15.03 -6.17
C ARG A 184 -62.05 -13.61 -6.25
N ILE A 185 -61.19 -12.62 -6.48
CA ILE A 185 -61.61 -11.23 -6.69
C ILE A 185 -62.54 -11.14 -7.90
N ALA A 186 -62.17 -11.74 -9.03
CA ALA A 186 -63.02 -11.73 -10.23
C ALA A 186 -64.39 -12.43 -10.02
N GLU A 187 -64.44 -13.52 -9.24
CA GLU A 187 -65.69 -14.17 -8.86
C GLU A 187 -66.58 -13.25 -8.00
N LEU A 188 -65.98 -12.56 -7.02
CA LEU A 188 -66.68 -11.63 -6.15
C LEU A 188 -67.20 -10.41 -6.92
N GLU A 189 -66.40 -9.84 -7.82
CA GLU A 189 -66.81 -8.73 -8.70
C GLU A 189 -67.98 -9.14 -9.60
N SER A 190 -67.93 -10.34 -10.19
CA SER A 190 -69.04 -10.88 -11.00
C SER A 190 -70.32 -11.07 -10.17
N SER A 191 -70.19 -11.52 -8.92
CA SER A 191 -71.31 -11.66 -8.00
C SER A 191 -71.90 -10.31 -7.58
N ALA A 192 -71.06 -9.34 -7.25
CA ALA A 192 -71.47 -7.98 -6.89
C ALA A 192 -72.23 -7.31 -8.05
N ALA A 193 -71.72 -7.41 -9.28
CA ALA A 193 -72.39 -6.87 -10.47
C ALA A 193 -73.79 -7.49 -10.70
N LYS A 194 -73.96 -8.79 -10.41
CA LYS A 194 -75.29 -9.43 -10.47
C LYS A 194 -76.22 -8.89 -9.39
N GLN A 195 -75.71 -8.72 -8.17
CA GLN A 195 -76.49 -8.15 -7.06
C GLN A 195 -76.91 -6.71 -7.36
N ASP A 196 -76.02 -5.87 -7.88
CA ASP A 196 -76.32 -4.51 -8.29
C ASP A 196 -77.43 -4.47 -9.34
N LYS A 197 -77.39 -5.37 -10.33
CA LYS A 197 -78.47 -5.49 -11.32
C LYS A 197 -79.81 -5.87 -10.69
N THR A 198 -79.81 -6.80 -9.73
CA THR A 198 -81.04 -7.18 -9.01
C THR A 198 -81.57 -6.05 -8.13
N LEU A 199 -80.69 -5.32 -7.45
CA LEU A 199 -81.04 -4.15 -6.63
C LEU A 199 -81.61 -3.03 -7.50
N ALA A 200 -81.00 -2.75 -8.65
CA ALA A 200 -81.49 -1.76 -9.62
C ALA A 200 -82.89 -2.13 -10.12
N GLN A 201 -83.13 -3.41 -10.45
CA GLN A 201 -84.45 -3.87 -10.86
C GLN A 201 -85.49 -3.74 -9.73
N ALA A 202 -85.12 -4.10 -8.49
CA ALA A 202 -85.99 -3.96 -7.34
C ALA A 202 -86.33 -2.48 -7.05
N ALA A 203 -85.35 -1.59 -7.16
CA ALA A 203 -85.54 -0.14 -7.03
C ALA A 203 -86.48 0.41 -8.12
N ALA A 204 -86.32 -0.04 -9.37
CA ALA A 204 -87.21 0.36 -10.48
C ALA A 204 -88.66 -0.11 -10.23
N ASN A 205 -88.86 -1.33 -9.76
CA ASN A 205 -90.18 -1.87 -9.41
C ASN A 205 -90.80 -1.08 -8.24
N LEU A 206 -90.02 -0.77 -7.20
CA LEU A 206 -90.47 0.02 -6.06
C LEU A 206 -90.91 1.42 -6.50
N LEU A 207 -90.14 2.09 -7.37
CA LEU A 207 -90.49 3.40 -7.90
C LEU A 207 -91.78 3.36 -8.73
N ALA A 208 -91.97 2.32 -9.56
CA ALA A 208 -93.19 2.12 -10.30
C ALA A 208 -94.40 1.99 -9.37
N GLU A 209 -94.24 1.25 -8.28
CA GLU A 209 -95.33 1.03 -7.33
C GLU A 209 -95.59 2.23 -6.41
N GLN A 210 -94.56 3.01 -6.06
CA GLN A 210 -94.72 4.33 -5.45
C GLN A 210 -95.52 5.28 -6.36
N LYS A 211 -95.23 5.31 -7.68
CA LYS A 211 -96.00 6.11 -8.65
C LYS A 211 -97.46 5.64 -8.74
N ARG A 212 -97.70 4.33 -8.66
CA ARG A 212 -99.05 3.75 -8.63
C ARG A 212 -99.81 4.15 -7.37
N VAL A 213 -99.18 4.05 -6.19
CA VAL A 213 -99.76 4.49 -4.92
C VAL A 213 -100.09 5.98 -4.98
N GLN A 214 -99.17 6.84 -5.43
CA GLN A 214 -99.44 8.27 -5.60
C GLN A 214 -100.63 8.55 -6.54
N LYS A 215 -100.78 7.77 -7.62
CA LYS A 215 -101.93 7.88 -8.52
C LYS A 215 -103.23 7.50 -7.81
N LEU A 216 -103.24 6.39 -7.06
CA LEU A 216 -104.39 5.94 -6.28
C LEU A 216 -104.73 6.93 -5.15
N GLU A 217 -103.73 7.49 -4.47
CA GLU A 217 -103.90 8.54 -3.46
C GLU A 217 -104.53 9.79 -4.06
N ARG A 218 -104.09 10.23 -5.25
CA ARG A 218 -104.73 11.34 -5.97
C ARG A 218 -106.18 11.01 -6.34
N GLN A 219 -106.45 9.80 -6.83
CA GLN A 219 -107.81 9.37 -7.15
C GLN A 219 -108.70 9.34 -5.91
N LEU A 220 -108.18 8.84 -4.78
CA LEU A 220 -108.89 8.77 -3.51
C LEU A 220 -109.09 10.17 -2.89
N TYR A 221 -108.11 11.07 -3.06
CA TYR A 221 -108.24 12.48 -2.70
C TYR A 221 -109.35 13.12 -3.53
N ILE A 222 -109.29 13.04 -4.88
CA ILE A 222 -110.35 13.55 -5.76
C ILE A 222 -111.71 12.99 -5.34
N GLN A 223 -111.83 11.67 -5.17
CA GLN A 223 -113.08 11.01 -4.78
C GLN A 223 -113.60 11.50 -3.41
N LYS A 224 -112.72 11.71 -2.42
CA LYS A 224 -113.09 12.32 -1.12
C LYS A 224 -113.63 13.73 -1.31
N ILE A 225 -113.01 14.54 -2.16
CA ILE A 225 -113.48 15.91 -2.45
C ILE A 225 -114.82 15.88 -3.19
N THR A 226 -114.99 14.97 -4.17
CA THR A 226 -116.25 14.79 -4.93
C THR A 226 -117.42 14.35 -4.04
N TYR A 227 -117.15 13.58 -2.97
CA TYR A 227 -118.17 13.17 -2.00
C TYR A 227 -118.48 14.21 -0.91
N GLN A 228 -117.58 15.16 -0.64
CA GLN A 228 -117.74 16.14 0.44
C GLN A 228 -118.27 17.51 -0.01
N ASN A 229 -118.35 17.81 -1.32
CA ASN A 229 -118.95 19.05 -1.79
C ASN A 229 -119.33 18.98 -3.29
N PRO A 230 -120.62 18.94 -3.66
CA PRO A 230 -121.02 19.07 -5.06
C PRO A 230 -121.06 20.56 -5.44
N ALA A 231 -120.25 20.91 -6.45
CA ALA A 231 -120.12 22.22 -7.11
C ALA A 231 -119.24 23.27 -6.41
N GLU A 232 -117.98 23.40 -6.86
CA GLU A 232 -117.46 24.61 -7.53
C GLU A 232 -115.97 24.47 -7.93
N ASP A 233 -115.72 24.68 -9.22
CA ASP A 233 -114.50 25.22 -9.85
C ASP A 233 -113.10 24.59 -9.57
N TYR A 234 -112.81 23.48 -10.26
CA TYR A 234 -111.50 22.81 -10.32
C TYR A 234 -110.44 23.53 -11.18
N SER A 235 -110.75 24.66 -11.82
CA SER A 235 -109.86 25.39 -12.74
C SER A 235 -108.65 26.04 -12.06
N LYS A 236 -108.76 26.42 -10.78
CA LYS A 236 -107.72 27.18 -10.05
C LYS A 236 -106.54 26.35 -9.51
N LEU A 237 -106.70 25.04 -9.36
CA LEU A 237 -105.67 24.18 -8.78
C LEU A 237 -104.60 23.74 -9.80
N GLU A 238 -104.95 23.72 -11.09
CA GLU A 238 -104.05 23.26 -12.16
C GLU A 238 -103.02 24.34 -12.56
N SER A 239 -103.35 25.63 -12.34
CA SER A 239 -102.45 26.75 -12.62
C SER A 239 -101.27 26.89 -11.64
N LEU A 240 -101.32 26.25 -10.47
CA LEU A 240 -100.29 26.41 -9.42
C LEU A 240 -99.13 25.43 -9.52
N LEU A 241 -99.23 24.35 -10.30
CA LEU A 241 -98.24 23.26 -10.29
C LEU A 241 -97.43 23.09 -11.58
N VAL A 242 -97.71 23.86 -12.64
CA VAL A 242 -97.06 23.68 -13.96
C VAL A 242 -95.96 24.72 -14.26
N ASN A 243 -95.78 25.78 -13.45
CA ASN A 243 -95.00 26.94 -13.89
C ASN A 243 -93.71 27.26 -13.11
N HIS A 244 -93.09 26.32 -12.37
CA HIS A 244 -91.87 26.66 -11.60
C HIS A 244 -90.67 27.08 -12.48
N ARG A 245 -90.49 26.45 -13.66
CA ARG A 245 -89.41 26.81 -14.62
C ARG A 245 -89.74 28.04 -15.47
N ALA A 246 -91.03 28.34 -15.68
CA ALA A 246 -91.52 29.49 -16.43
C ALA A 246 -91.61 30.77 -15.57
N LEU A 247 -91.81 30.63 -14.25
CA LEU A 247 -91.72 31.69 -13.25
C LEU A 247 -90.30 32.29 -13.19
N MET A 248 -89.27 31.43 -13.21
CA MET A 248 -87.87 31.89 -13.10
C MET A 248 -87.37 32.69 -14.31
N ALA A 249 -87.97 32.46 -15.48
CA ALA A 249 -87.58 33.13 -16.73
C ALA A 249 -88.33 34.45 -16.98
N LYS A 250 -89.36 34.79 -16.20
CA LYS A 250 -90.17 36.01 -16.37
C LYS A 250 -90.61 36.60 -15.02
N MET A 251 -89.91 37.66 -14.61
CA MET A 251 -90.33 38.76 -13.70
C MET A 251 -89.92 38.73 -12.21
N HIS A 252 -89.49 39.92 -11.76
CA HIS A 252 -89.47 40.53 -10.42
C HIS A 252 -89.29 39.62 -9.19
N LYS A 253 -88.05 39.58 -8.67
CA LYS A 253 -87.60 38.84 -7.48
C LYS A 253 -88.51 39.06 -6.26
N THR A 254 -89.04 37.98 -5.70
CA THR A 254 -89.78 37.98 -4.42
C THR A 254 -88.81 37.99 -3.22
N SER A 255 -89.31 38.37 -2.03
CA SER A 255 -88.48 38.49 -0.81
C SER A 255 -87.77 37.20 -0.41
N GLY A 256 -88.39 36.03 -0.64
CA GLY A 256 -87.80 34.72 -0.30
C GLY A 256 -86.73 34.26 -1.30
N GLU A 257 -86.80 34.68 -2.56
CA GLU A 257 -85.78 34.37 -3.58
C GLU A 257 -84.51 35.20 -3.38
N LEU A 258 -84.65 36.44 -2.91
CA LEU A 258 -83.52 37.26 -2.50
C LEU A 258 -82.79 36.64 -1.31
N GLU A 259 -83.51 36.05 -0.37
CA GLU A 259 -82.94 35.37 0.80
C GLU A 259 -82.13 34.13 0.39
N LEU A 260 -82.64 33.33 -0.56
CA LEU A 260 -81.91 32.16 -1.07
C LEU A 260 -80.66 32.55 -1.87
N ILE A 261 -80.74 33.60 -2.70
CA ILE A 261 -79.59 34.11 -3.44
C ILE A 261 -78.54 34.65 -2.47
N GLU A 262 -78.94 35.37 -1.41
CA GLU A 262 -78.01 35.87 -0.40
C GLU A 262 -77.38 34.72 0.39
N ALA A 263 -78.13 33.67 0.71
CA ALA A 263 -77.59 32.49 1.38
C ALA A 263 -76.53 31.78 0.51
N HIS A 264 -76.83 31.52 -0.77
CA HIS A 264 -75.86 30.89 -1.69
C HIS A 264 -74.64 31.78 -1.96
N ARG A 265 -74.85 33.09 -2.08
CA ARG A 265 -73.79 34.08 -2.18
C ARG A 265 -72.90 34.05 -0.94
N GLY A 266 -73.51 33.98 0.25
CA GLY A 266 -72.82 33.85 1.53
C GLY A 266 -71.93 32.62 1.57
N VAL A 267 -72.46 31.45 1.18
CA VAL A 267 -71.71 30.18 1.13
C VAL A 267 -70.49 30.28 0.21
N ILE A 268 -70.63 30.89 -0.97
CA ILE A 268 -69.52 31.11 -1.90
C ILE A 268 -68.51 32.09 -1.30
N ALA A 269 -68.97 33.24 -0.78
CA ALA A 269 -68.10 34.28 -0.24
C ALA A 269 -67.31 33.83 0.99
N SER A 270 -67.87 32.92 1.80
CA SER A 270 -67.20 32.35 2.98
C SER A 270 -66.31 31.15 2.66
N SER A 271 -66.29 30.68 1.41
CA SER A 271 -65.52 29.51 1.02
C SER A 271 -64.03 29.84 0.84
N ASP A 272 -63.16 28.96 1.31
CA ASP A 272 -61.71 29.02 1.04
C ASP A 272 -61.33 28.85 -0.46
N LEU A 273 -62.32 28.50 -1.29
CA LEU A 273 -62.20 28.31 -2.73
C LEU A 273 -62.66 29.52 -3.54
N PHE A 274 -63.14 30.58 -2.90
CA PHE A 274 -63.46 31.85 -3.53
C PHE A 274 -62.56 32.96 -2.97
N ASP A 275 -61.82 33.64 -3.85
CA ASP A 275 -61.02 34.80 -3.47
C ASP A 275 -61.49 36.02 -4.24
N ALA A 276 -62.23 36.90 -3.55
CA ALA A 276 -62.79 38.10 -4.15
C ALA A 276 -61.73 39.04 -4.74
N LYS A 277 -60.56 39.16 -4.09
CA LYS A 277 -59.48 40.05 -4.56
C LYS A 277 -58.81 39.46 -5.79
N TRP A 278 -58.52 38.16 -5.75
CA TRP A 278 -57.97 37.45 -6.90
C TRP A 278 -58.94 37.47 -8.08
N TYR A 279 -60.23 37.20 -7.85
CA TYR A 279 -61.26 37.16 -8.88
C TYR A 279 -61.35 38.49 -9.65
N LEU A 280 -61.35 39.62 -8.94
CA LEU A 280 -61.35 40.95 -9.56
C LEU A 280 -60.01 41.31 -10.22
N ALA A 281 -58.87 40.86 -9.68
CA ALA A 281 -57.56 41.09 -10.28
C ALA A 281 -57.38 40.29 -11.59
N THR A 282 -57.89 39.05 -11.62
CA THR A 282 -57.84 38.15 -12.78
C THR A 282 -58.78 38.62 -13.88
N TYR A 283 -60.01 39.02 -13.53
CA TYR A 283 -61.03 39.45 -14.47
C TYR A 283 -61.21 40.97 -14.45
N GLN A 284 -60.30 41.68 -15.15
CA GLN A 284 -60.26 43.15 -15.18
C GLN A 284 -61.53 43.80 -15.76
N ASP A 285 -62.31 43.06 -16.56
CA ASP A 285 -63.62 43.47 -17.06
C ASP A 285 -64.64 43.63 -15.92
N LEU A 286 -64.55 42.80 -14.88
CA LEU A 286 -65.39 42.88 -13.69
C LEU A 286 -64.93 43.99 -12.74
N ALA A 287 -63.62 44.23 -12.63
CA ALA A 287 -63.08 45.34 -11.85
C ALA A 287 -63.53 46.72 -12.38
N LYS A 288 -63.72 46.84 -13.70
CA LYS A 288 -64.21 48.07 -14.35
C LYS A 288 -65.74 48.21 -14.30
N ASN A 289 -66.47 47.15 -13.94
CA ASN A 289 -67.92 47.19 -13.80
C ASN A 289 -68.32 47.52 -12.35
N PRO A 290 -68.94 48.69 -12.08
CA PRO A 290 -69.26 49.12 -10.72
C PRO A 290 -70.21 48.19 -9.95
N LYS A 291 -71.00 47.36 -10.64
CA LYS A 291 -71.91 46.39 -9.99
C LYS A 291 -71.18 45.10 -9.63
N ALA A 292 -70.36 44.56 -10.55
CA ALA A 292 -69.60 43.34 -10.31
C ALA A 292 -68.45 43.58 -9.30
N ALA A 293 -67.80 44.74 -9.34
CA ALA A 293 -66.74 45.10 -8.39
C ALA A 293 -67.25 45.24 -6.94
N LYS A 294 -68.52 45.63 -6.74
CA LYS A 294 -69.15 45.71 -5.41
C LYS A 294 -69.54 44.35 -4.87
N ASP A 295 -69.84 43.39 -5.75
CA ASP A 295 -70.24 42.05 -5.36
C ASP A 295 -69.64 40.94 -6.25
N PRO A 296 -68.37 40.59 -6.03
CA PRO A 296 -67.68 39.56 -6.80
C PRO A 296 -68.32 38.17 -6.64
N ALA A 297 -68.76 37.84 -5.42
CA ALA A 297 -69.35 36.53 -5.12
C ALA A 297 -70.73 36.37 -5.76
N GLY A 298 -71.57 37.42 -5.73
CA GLY A 298 -72.86 37.42 -6.42
C GLY A 298 -72.70 37.37 -7.94
N HIS A 299 -71.70 38.05 -8.49
CA HIS A 299 -71.36 37.92 -9.92
C HIS A 299 -70.99 36.48 -10.26
N PHE A 300 -70.10 35.88 -9.48
CA PHE A 300 -69.68 34.50 -9.71
C PHE A 300 -70.85 33.51 -9.60
N LEU A 301 -71.71 33.66 -8.59
CA LEU A 301 -72.90 32.83 -8.37
C LEU A 301 -73.82 32.83 -9.60
N LEU A 302 -74.15 34.03 -10.10
CA LEU A 302 -75.19 34.22 -11.12
C LEU A 302 -74.68 34.07 -12.56
N HIS A 303 -73.40 34.34 -12.79
CA HIS A 303 -72.82 34.40 -14.14
C HIS A 303 -71.49 33.66 -14.21
N GLY A 304 -70.52 34.09 -13.39
CA GLY A 304 -69.12 33.70 -13.56
C GLY A 304 -68.85 32.20 -13.52
N GLY A 305 -69.52 31.44 -12.64
CA GLY A 305 -69.32 30.00 -12.55
C GLY A 305 -69.80 29.23 -13.78
N LEU A 306 -70.94 29.64 -14.37
CA LEU A 306 -71.46 29.01 -15.59
C LEU A 306 -70.73 29.48 -16.86
N GLU A 307 -70.13 30.67 -16.82
CA GLU A 307 -69.20 31.14 -17.84
C GLU A 307 -67.84 30.43 -17.80
N GLY A 308 -67.61 29.53 -16.83
CA GLY A 308 -66.34 28.83 -16.65
C GLY A 308 -65.23 29.71 -16.06
N ARG A 309 -65.54 30.89 -15.53
CA ARG A 309 -64.55 31.72 -14.82
C ARG A 309 -64.15 31.02 -13.53
N ASN A 310 -62.89 31.07 -13.15
CA ASN A 310 -62.42 30.45 -11.91
C ASN A 310 -62.67 31.40 -10.73
N PRO A 311 -63.16 30.91 -9.58
CA PRO A 311 -63.39 31.75 -8.39
C PRO A 311 -62.10 32.01 -7.58
N SER A 312 -61.08 31.15 -7.74
CA SER A 312 -59.74 31.28 -7.15
C SER A 312 -58.77 30.35 -7.88
N PRO A 313 -57.46 30.39 -7.59
CA PRO A 313 -56.50 29.39 -8.10
C PRO A 313 -56.77 27.96 -7.60
N LYS A 314 -57.61 27.78 -6.57
CA LYS A 314 -57.87 26.48 -5.92
C LYS A 314 -59.08 25.74 -6.51
N PHE A 315 -59.82 26.36 -7.43
CA PHE A 315 -61.00 25.77 -8.04
C PHE A 315 -61.03 26.10 -9.53
N ASP A 316 -61.11 25.07 -10.36
CA ASP A 316 -61.14 25.19 -11.82
C ASP A 316 -62.56 24.89 -12.29
N SER A 317 -63.33 25.95 -12.57
CA SER A 317 -64.75 25.85 -12.94
C SER A 317 -64.94 25.22 -14.31
N GLU A 318 -64.05 25.52 -15.25
CA GLU A 318 -64.07 24.93 -16.58
C GLU A 318 -63.77 23.43 -16.51
N PHE A 319 -62.73 23.03 -15.77
CA PHE A 319 -62.46 21.63 -15.50
C PHE A 319 -63.64 20.94 -14.82
N TYR A 320 -64.21 21.55 -13.78
CA TYR A 320 -65.29 20.96 -13.01
C TYR A 320 -66.53 20.69 -13.87
N LEU A 321 -66.94 21.65 -14.70
CA LEU A 321 -68.09 21.49 -15.60
C LEU A 321 -67.81 20.49 -16.73
N ALA A 322 -66.58 20.42 -17.24
CA ALA A 322 -66.20 19.45 -18.26
C ALA A 322 -66.11 18.02 -17.71
N GLN A 323 -65.62 17.87 -16.48
CA GLN A 323 -65.43 16.58 -15.83
C GLN A 323 -66.74 15.98 -15.29
N TYR A 324 -67.72 16.83 -14.96
CA TYR A 324 -69.00 16.43 -14.36
C TYR A 324 -70.21 16.94 -15.18
N PRO A 325 -70.59 16.23 -16.26
CA PRO A 325 -71.67 16.66 -17.16
C PRO A 325 -73.04 16.80 -16.49
N ASP A 326 -73.30 16.05 -15.42
CA ASP A 326 -74.52 16.15 -14.62
C ASP A 326 -74.70 17.54 -14.00
N VAL A 327 -73.59 18.17 -13.59
CA VAL A 327 -73.58 19.53 -13.05
C VAL A 327 -73.86 20.55 -14.15
N PHE A 328 -73.23 20.37 -15.32
CA PHE A 328 -73.45 21.23 -16.48
C PHE A 328 -74.91 21.19 -16.96
N GLU A 329 -75.49 19.99 -17.11
CA GLU A 329 -76.88 19.80 -17.55
C GLU A 329 -77.90 20.35 -16.54
N SER A 330 -77.57 20.32 -15.24
CA SER A 330 -78.42 20.87 -14.19
C SER A 330 -78.48 22.40 -14.20
N GLY A 331 -77.48 23.07 -14.79
CA GLY A 331 -77.30 24.52 -14.74
C GLY A 331 -76.96 25.06 -13.34
N MET A 332 -76.56 24.19 -12.40
CA MET A 332 -76.13 24.61 -11.06
C MET A 332 -74.73 25.24 -11.11
N ASN A 333 -74.51 26.26 -10.27
CA ASN A 333 -73.18 26.87 -10.15
C ASN A 333 -72.14 25.81 -9.70
N PRO A 334 -71.00 25.67 -10.39
CA PRO A 334 -70.07 24.57 -10.16
C PRO A 334 -69.45 24.57 -8.76
N LEU A 335 -69.10 25.75 -8.22
CA LEU A 335 -68.55 25.83 -6.87
C LEU A 335 -69.61 25.52 -5.81
N LEU A 336 -70.83 26.01 -6.00
CA LEU A 336 -71.93 25.72 -5.08
C LEU A 336 -72.25 24.22 -5.06
N HIS A 337 -72.28 23.58 -6.23
CA HIS A 337 -72.42 22.13 -6.35
C HIS A 337 -71.27 21.40 -5.64
N TYR A 338 -70.03 21.83 -5.85
CA TYR A 338 -68.87 21.21 -5.21
C TYR A 338 -68.95 21.29 -3.69
N LEU A 339 -69.27 22.46 -3.13
CA LEU A 339 -69.36 22.66 -1.68
C LEU A 339 -70.53 21.89 -1.06
N GLY A 340 -71.66 21.74 -1.75
CA GLY A 340 -72.84 21.04 -1.22
C GLY A 340 -72.80 19.53 -1.40
N ILE A 341 -72.27 19.06 -2.54
CA ILE A 341 -72.41 17.67 -3.00
C ILE A 341 -71.06 17.10 -3.40
N GLY A 342 -70.35 17.78 -4.32
CA GLY A 342 -69.19 17.23 -5.00
C GLY A 342 -68.02 16.83 -4.08
N GLN A 343 -67.71 17.62 -3.05
CA GLN A 343 -66.63 17.29 -2.11
C GLN A 343 -66.90 16.01 -1.30
N PHE A 344 -68.17 15.70 -1.03
CA PHE A 344 -68.58 14.50 -0.31
C PHE A 344 -68.66 13.27 -1.22
N GLU A 345 -68.70 13.47 -2.54
CA GLU A 345 -68.62 12.43 -3.56
C GLU A 345 -67.19 12.17 -4.03
N ASN A 346 -66.17 12.74 -3.36
CA ASN A 346 -64.76 12.70 -3.77
C ASN A 346 -64.51 13.22 -5.19
N ARG A 347 -65.32 14.19 -5.65
CA ARG A 347 -65.06 14.90 -6.91
C ARG A 347 -63.84 15.81 -6.76
N TYR A 348 -63.11 16.06 -7.85
CA TYR A 348 -61.95 16.95 -7.85
C TYR A 348 -62.39 18.38 -8.14
N ALA A 349 -62.00 19.33 -7.28
CA ALA A 349 -62.27 20.77 -7.46
C ALA A 349 -61.42 21.43 -8.56
N SER A 350 -60.28 20.83 -8.90
CA SER A 350 -59.36 21.29 -9.93
C SER A 350 -58.63 20.09 -10.51
N LYS A 351 -57.87 20.31 -11.59
CA LYS A 351 -56.96 19.28 -12.12
C LYS A 351 -56.00 18.83 -10.99
N PRO A 352 -55.87 17.50 -10.75
CA PRO A 352 -55.05 16.96 -9.69
C PRO A 352 -53.53 17.12 -9.92
#